data_AF-A0A6N6MZY6-F1
#
_entry.id   AF-A0A6N6MZY6-F1
#
_cell.length_a   1.000
_cell.length_b   1.000
_cell.length_c   1.000
_cell.angle_alpha   90.00
_cell.angle_beta   90.00
_cell.angle_gamma   90.00
#
_symmetry.space_group_name_H-M   'P 1'
#
loop_
_entity.id
_entity.type
_entity.pdbx_description
1 polymer ?
#
loop_
_entity_poly.entity_id
_entity_poly.type
_entity_poly.pdbx_seq_one_letter_code
_entity_poly.pdbx_strand_id
1 'polypeptide(L)'
;MSDFADLVAKAITPSMDRAEREKVYGVVRQAVLRLQEREALPVEDPRIALQRHLVEETIRDVEADIARHEAMRKLEAALAAQTAAHAGQGGSRR
;
A
#
# COMPACT_ATOMS: atom_id res chain seq x y z
N MET A 1 -12.60 8.01 11.29
CA MET A 1 -11.24 8.16 10.72
C MET A 1 -10.82 7.01 9.77
N SER A 2 -11.64 5.97 9.48
CA SER A 2 -11.22 4.88 8.56
C SER A 2 -11.53 5.12 7.07
N ASP A 3 -12.52 5.96 6.73
CA ASP A 3 -12.99 6.10 5.33
C ASP A 3 -11.90 6.44 4.30
N PHE A 4 -10.92 7.26 4.67
CA PHE A 4 -9.87 7.69 3.75
C PHE A 4 -8.83 6.60 3.49
N ALA A 5 -8.33 5.95 4.54
CA ALA A 5 -7.40 4.83 4.42
C ALA A 5 -8.05 3.67 3.66
N ASP A 6 -9.32 3.37 3.95
CA ASP A 6 -10.10 2.34 3.26
C ASP A 6 -10.30 2.68 1.77
N LEU A 7 -10.49 3.96 1.43
CA LEU A 7 -10.61 4.41 0.04
C LEU A 7 -9.30 4.20 -0.73
N VAL A 8 -8.17 4.60 -0.14
CA VAL A 8 -6.84 4.43 -0.75
C VAL A 8 -6.51 2.95 -0.91
N ALA A 9 -6.78 2.14 0.11
CA ALA A 9 -6.58 0.70 0.07
C ALA A 9 -7.44 0.01 -1.02
N LYS A 10 -8.69 0.43 -1.21
CA LYS A 10 -9.56 -0.07 -2.29
C LYS A 10 -9.09 0.33 -3.68
N ALA A 11 -8.44 1.49 -3.80
CA ALA A 11 -7.92 1.99 -5.07
C ALA A 11 -6.62 1.29 -5.50
N ILE A 12 -6.00 0.52 -4.60
CA ILE A 12 -4.75 -0.19 -4.84
C ILE A 12 -5.00 -1.68 -4.89
N THR A 13 -4.55 -2.34 -5.95
CA THR A 13 -4.65 -3.78 -6.08
C THR A 13 -3.29 -4.45 -5.86
N PRO A 14 -3.25 -5.70 -5.36
CA PRO A 14 -1.99 -6.44 -5.17
C PRO A 14 -1.19 -6.70 -6.46
N SER A 15 -1.82 -6.52 -7.62
CA SER A 15 -1.18 -6.67 -8.93
C SER A 15 -0.49 -5.39 -9.42
N MET A 16 -0.76 -4.25 -8.79
CA MET A 16 -0.17 -2.97 -9.19
C MET A 16 1.32 -2.92 -8.88
N ASP A 17 2.12 -2.49 -9.85
CA ASP A 17 3.50 -2.13 -9.61
C ASP A 17 3.60 -0.81 -8.82
N ARG A 18 4.81 -0.50 -8.32
CA ARG A 18 5.03 0.71 -7.53
C ARG A 18 4.70 2.00 -8.30
N ALA A 19 4.95 2.03 -9.61
CA ALA A 19 4.70 3.21 -10.44
C ALA A 19 3.20 3.44 -10.65
N GLU A 20 2.42 2.37 -10.78
CA GLU A 20 0.96 2.41 -10.81
C GLU A 20 0.38 2.90 -9.49
N ARG A 21 0.90 2.43 -8.36
CA ARG A 21 0.49 2.93 -7.03
C ARG A 21 0.80 4.41 -6.84
N GLU A 22 1.95 4.89 -7.30
CA GLU A 22 2.28 6.31 -7.22
C GLU A 22 1.35 7.21 -8.04
N LYS A 23 0.80 6.73 -9.15
CA LYS A 23 -0.23 7.46 -9.89
C LYS A 23 -1.49 7.64 -9.05
N VAL A 24 -1.91 6.60 -8.32
CA VAL A 24 -3.06 6.66 -7.40
C VAL A 24 -2.78 7.65 -6.27
N TYR A 25 -1.61 7.58 -5.63
CA TYR A 25 -1.22 8.54 -4.60
C TYR A 25 -1.18 9.98 -5.12
N GLY A 26 -0.76 10.19 -6.38
CA GLY A 26 -0.85 11.48 -7.05
C GLY A 26 -2.27 12.03 -7.14
N VAL A 27 -3.24 11.20 -7.53
CA VAL A 27 -4.66 11.58 -7.59
C VAL A 27 -5.19 11.96 -6.20
N VAL A 28 -4.82 11.19 -5.17
CA VAL A 28 -5.22 11.44 -3.79
C VAL A 28 -4.69 12.78 -3.29
N ARG A 29 -3.39 13.05 -3.48
CA ARG A 29 -2.78 14.36 -3.16
C ARG A 29 -3.52 15.51 -3.85
N GLN A 30 -3.84 15.35 -5.13
CA GLN A 30 -4.57 16.36 -5.91
C GLN A 30 -6.02 16.54 -5.44
N ALA A 31 -6.71 15.48 -4.99
CA ALA A 31 -8.05 15.60 -4.43
C ALA A 31 -8.05 16.40 -3.12
N VAL A 32 -7.06 16.20 -2.26
CA VAL A 32 -6.91 16.95 -1.01
C VAL A 32 -6.59 18.41 -1.27
N LEU A 33 -5.73 18.72 -2.25
CA LEU A 33 -5.48 20.10 -2.66
C LEU A 33 -6.76 20.81 -3.13
N ARG A 34 -7.58 20.16 -3.97
CA ARG A 34 -8.87 20.73 -4.41
C ARG A 34 -9.86 20.93 -3.26
N LEU A 35 -9.84 20.05 -2.25
CA LEU A 35 -10.66 20.21 -1.06
C LEU A 35 -10.22 21.44 -0.25
N GLN A 36 -8.91 21.62 -0.06
CA GLN A 36 -8.33 22.76 0.64
C GLN A 36 -8.66 24.09 -0.08
N GLU A 37 -8.54 24.11 -1.41
CA GLU A 37 -8.92 25.26 -2.25
C GLU A 37 -10.40 25.63 -2.08
N ARG A 38 -11.29 24.61 -2.02
CA ARG A 38 -12.72 24.83 -1.83
C ARG A 38 -13.07 25.37 -0.44
N GLU A 39 -12.32 25.00 0.58
CA GLU A 39 -12.49 25.49 1.95
C GLU A 39 -11.94 26.92 2.14
N ALA A 40 -11.28 27.49 1.13
CA ALA A 40 -10.69 28.84 1.14
C ALA A 40 -9.78 29.08 2.37
N LEU A 41 -9.09 28.03 2.82
CA LEU A 41 -8.19 28.12 3.97
C LEU A 41 -6.95 28.96 3.61
N PRO A 42 -6.49 29.84 4.52
CA PRO A 42 -5.20 30.50 4.37
C PRO A 42 -4.07 29.48 4.22
N VAL A 43 -3.06 29.78 3.41
CA VAL A 43 -1.92 28.87 3.16
C VAL A 43 -1.19 28.47 4.46
N GLU A 44 -1.17 29.38 5.44
CA GLU A 44 -0.56 29.17 6.76
C GLU A 44 -1.51 28.51 7.78
N ASP A 45 -2.70 28.07 7.35
CA ASP A 45 -3.64 27.39 8.26
C ASP A 45 -3.04 26.04 8.69
N PRO A 46 -2.90 25.79 10.01
CA PRO A 46 -2.28 24.56 10.52
C PRO A 46 -3.02 23.28 10.09
N ARG A 47 -4.31 23.39 9.73
CA ARG A 47 -5.08 22.26 9.20
C ARG A 47 -4.55 21.79 7.86
N ILE A 48 -4.02 22.67 7.02
CA ILE A 48 -3.42 22.30 5.73
C ILE A 48 -2.19 21.40 5.96
N ALA A 49 -1.31 21.81 6.89
CA ALA A 49 -0.12 21.04 7.24
C ALA A 49 -0.50 19.67 7.82
N LEU A 50 -1.48 19.64 8.75
CA LEU A 50 -1.99 18.40 9.33
C LEU A 50 -2.60 17.48 8.28
N GLN A 51 -3.45 17.99 7.40
CA GLN A 51 -4.09 17.20 6.34
C GLN A 51 -3.05 16.59 5.40
N ARG A 52 -2.02 17.36 4.99
CA ARG A 52 -0.92 16.84 4.17
C ARG A 52 -0.15 15.74 4.90
N HIS A 53 0.14 15.94 6.19
CA HIS A 53 0.83 14.95 7.00
C HIS A 53 0.05 13.63 7.07
N LEU A 54 -1.25 13.69 7.36
CA LEU A 54 -2.12 12.50 7.47
C LEU A 54 -2.21 11.73 6.15
N VAL A 55 -2.20 12.42 5.01
CA VAL A 55 -2.18 11.79 3.68
C VAL A 55 -0.88 11.00 3.49
N GLU A 56 0.27 11.63 3.76
CA GLU A 56 1.57 10.98 3.59
C GLU A 56 1.83 9.87 4.62
N GLU A 57 1.25 9.97 5.82
CA GLU A 57 1.23 8.88 6.79
C GLU A 57 0.40 7.70 6.29
N THR A 58 -0.83 7.96 5.82
CA THR A 58 -1.70 6.92 5.26
C THR A 58 -1.04 6.18 4.08
N ILE A 59 -0.37 6.93 3.18
CA ILE A 59 0.35 6.33 2.05
C ILE A 59 1.47 5.41 2.53
N ARG A 60 2.24 5.84 3.54
CA ARG A 60 3.32 5.02 4.11
C ARG A 60 2.79 3.75 4.76
N ASP A 61 1.67 3.82 5.48
CA ASP A 61 1.05 2.66 6.12
C ASP A 61 0.59 1.63 5.09
N VAL A 62 -0.07 2.09 4.02
CA VAL A 62 -0.50 1.23 2.92
C VAL A 62 0.69 0.57 2.22
N GLU A 63 1.78 1.30 1.94
CA GLU A 63 2.98 0.69 1.36
C GLU A 63 3.62 -0.34 2.31
N ALA A 64 3.59 -0.09 3.62
CA ALA A 64 4.09 -1.06 4.59
C ALA A 64 3.24 -2.34 4.60
N ASP A 65 1.92 -2.24 4.49
CA ASP A 65 1.03 -3.39 4.37
C ASP A 65 1.27 -4.19 3.08
N ILE A 66 1.46 -3.51 1.96
CA ILE A 66 1.75 -4.15 0.68
C ILE A 66 3.09 -4.89 0.75
N ALA A 67 4.13 -4.25 1.29
CA ALA A 67 5.43 -4.86 1.47
C ALA A 67 5.37 -6.11 2.37
N ARG A 68 4.62 -6.05 3.48
CA ARG A 68 4.36 -7.21 4.34
C ARG A 68 3.67 -8.33 3.59
N HIS A 69 2.60 -8.01 2.85
CA HIS A 69 1.85 -9.00 2.08
C HIS A 69 2.71 -9.68 1.01
N GLU A 70 3.52 -8.92 0.26
CA GLU A 70 4.44 -9.48 -0.72
C GLU A 70 5.52 -10.37 -0.09
N ALA A 71 6.05 -9.98 1.07
CA ALA A 71 7.03 -10.77 1.81
C ALA A 71 6.44 -12.12 2.24
N MET A 72 5.23 -12.11 2.82
CA MET A 72 4.54 -13.34 3.23
C MET A 72 4.27 -14.27 2.05
N ARG A 73 3.79 -13.73 0.92
CA ARG A 73 3.56 -14.50 -0.31
C ARG A 73 4.84 -15.18 -0.83
N LYS A 74 5.97 -14.48 -0.78
CA LYS A 74 7.28 -15.02 -1.20
C LYS A 74 7.75 -16.13 -0.26
N LEU A 75 7.55 -15.96 1.05
CA LEU A 75 7.88 -16.99 2.04
C LEU A 75 7.04 -18.26 1.85
N GLU A 76 5.74 -18.12 1.62
CA GLU A 76 4.84 -19.24 1.34
C GLU A 76 5.26 -20.00 0.07
N ALA A 77 5.58 -19.28 -1.00
CA ALA A 77 6.05 -19.88 -2.25
C ALA A 77 7.39 -20.63 -2.06
N ALA A 78 8.33 -20.07 -1.29
CA ALA A 78 9.59 -20.72 -0.96
C ALA A 78 9.40 -21.98 -0.11
N LEU A 79 8.50 -21.93 0.88
CA LEU A 79 8.16 -23.08 1.72
C LEU A 79 7.52 -24.22 0.89
N ALA A 80 6.60 -23.88 -0.02
CA ALA A 80 5.98 -24.84 -0.91
C ALA A 80 7.03 -25.51 -1.82
N ALA A 81 7.94 -24.73 -2.40
CA ALA A 81 9.03 -25.25 -3.24
C ALA A 81 9.97 -26.18 -2.46
N GLN A 82 10.35 -25.79 -1.23
CA GLN A 82 11.18 -26.61 -0.35
C GLN A 82 10.49 -27.93 0.02
N THR A 83 9.20 -27.87 0.39
CA THR A 83 8.42 -29.06 0.76
C THR A 83 8.32 -30.04 -0.41
N ALA A 84 8.05 -29.55 -1.63
CA ALA A 84 8.01 -30.36 -2.84
C ALA A 84 9.37 -31.01 -3.15
N ALA A 85 10.47 -30.27 -3.00
CA ALA A 85 11.82 -30.79 -3.20
C ALA A 85 12.19 -31.90 -2.21
N HIS A 86 11.80 -31.77 -0.93
CA HIS A 86 12.03 -32.80 0.08
C HIS A 86 11.17 -34.05 -0.14
N ALA A 87 9.90 -33.90 -0.56
CA ALA A 87 9.04 -35.04 -0.88
C ALA A 87 9.59 -35.88 -2.05
N GLY A 88 10.18 -35.23 -3.07
CA GLY A 88 10.80 -35.91 -4.21
C GLY A 88 12.07 -36.70 -3.86
N GLN A 89 12.85 -36.24 -2.87
CA GLN A 89 14.08 -36.93 -2.43
C GLN A 89 13.79 -38.16 -1.55
N GLY A 90 12.67 -38.19 -0.84
CA GLY A 90 12.25 -39.33 -0.01
C GLY A 90 11.74 -40.55 -0.81
N GLY A 91 11.33 -40.36 -2.07
CA GLY A 91 10.83 -41.43 -2.94
C GLY A 91 11.89 -42.19 -3.73
N SER A 92 13.12 -41.67 -3.82
CA SER A 92 14.20 -42.24 -4.67
C SER A 92 15.07 -43.30 -3.96
N ARG A 93 14.71 -43.73 -2.74
CA ARG A 93 15.40 -44.79 -1.98
C ARG A 93 14.45 -45.96 -1.70
N ARG A 94 14.00 -46.65 -2.74
CA ARG A 94 13.44 -48.01 -2.65
C ARG A 94 13.78 -48.79 -3.89
#